data_AF-A0A959ETU3-F1
#
_entry.id   AF-A0A959ETU3-F1
#
_cell.length_a   1.000
_cell.length_b   1.000
_cell.length_c   1.000
_cell.angle_alpha   90.00
_cell.angle_beta   90.00
_cell.angle_gamma   90.00
#
_symmetry.space_group_name_H-M   'P 1'
#
loop_
_entity.id
_entity.type
_entity.pdbx_description
1 polymer ?
#
loop_
_entity_poly.entity_id
_entity_poly.type
_entity_poly.pdbx_seq_one_letter_code
_entity_poly.pdbx_strand_id
1 'polypeptide(L)'
;EGTVSGENVYVVGKDESSVLPNTHTVLYLPNFDLREAGIYEFSFYGKFDLDTGTDGFRVEYSKDGGQSWEILGNGVTQNWYNTFNGVLVNGAFPLNTYFFSKRVSQWTQFKLNISNLSGDSFVAFRFVCKADDVG
;
A
#
# COMPACT_ATOMS: atom_id res chain seq x y z
N GLU A 1 13.87 7.09 12.41
CA GLU A 1 12.50 7.03 12.98
C GLU A 1 11.90 8.42 13.09
N GLY A 2 10.59 8.53 13.35
CA GLY A 2 9.86 9.80 13.56
C GLY A 2 8.38 9.66 13.19
N THR A 3 7.55 10.64 13.54
CA THR A 3 6.14 10.73 13.12
C THR A 3 5.95 11.99 12.25
N VAL A 4 4.96 11.99 11.36
CA VAL A 4 4.53 13.22 10.67
C VAL A 4 3.61 14.04 11.56
N SER A 5 2.72 13.34 12.28
CA SER A 5 1.83 13.91 13.28
C SER A 5 1.56 12.87 14.37
N GLY A 6 1.27 13.33 15.60
CA GLY A 6 1.02 12.47 16.75
C GLY A 6 2.28 11.76 17.29
N GLU A 7 2.07 10.83 18.22
CA GLU A 7 3.15 10.14 18.94
C GLU A 7 3.49 8.76 18.36
N ASN A 8 2.60 8.19 17.53
CA ASN A 8 2.69 6.80 17.09
C ASN A 8 2.59 6.68 15.57
N VAL A 9 3.25 5.67 15.01
CA VAL A 9 3.17 5.28 13.61
C VAL A 9 3.16 3.76 13.49
N TYR A 10 2.43 3.23 12.51
CA TYR A 10 2.49 1.81 12.18
C TYR A 10 3.83 1.51 11.48
N VAL A 11 4.59 0.58 12.05
CA VAL A 11 5.92 0.20 11.53
C VAL A 11 5.92 -1.29 11.27
N VAL A 12 6.44 -1.69 10.10
CA VAL A 12 6.81 -3.07 9.79
C VAL A 12 8.32 -3.17 9.91
N GLY A 13 8.84 -4.16 10.64
CA GLY A 13 10.28 -4.38 10.79
C GLY A 13 11.02 -3.31 11.60
N LYS A 14 10.42 -2.77 12.67
CA LYS A 14 10.97 -1.65 13.46
C LYS A 14 12.42 -1.87 13.91
N ASP A 15 12.74 -3.09 14.33
CA ASP A 15 14.04 -3.46 14.90
C ASP A 15 14.94 -4.20 13.89
N GLU A 16 14.52 -4.28 12.63
CA GLU A 16 15.23 -4.99 11.56
C GLU A 16 15.95 -4.00 10.63
N SER A 17 17.13 -4.38 10.11
CA SER A 17 17.87 -3.55 9.16
C SER A 17 17.24 -3.51 7.76
N SER A 18 16.42 -4.51 7.44
CA SER A 18 15.67 -4.68 6.20
C SER A 18 14.41 -5.50 6.48
N VAL A 19 13.44 -5.50 5.55
CA VAL A 19 12.31 -6.42 5.64
C VAL A 19 12.82 -7.85 5.54
N LEU A 20 12.39 -8.74 6.44
CA LEU A 20 12.86 -10.13 6.44
C LEU A 20 12.33 -10.90 5.22
N PRO A 21 13.07 -11.88 4.69
CA PRO A 21 12.59 -12.72 3.59
C PRO A 21 11.26 -13.39 3.94
N ASN A 22 10.38 -13.54 2.94
CA ASN A 22 9.05 -14.13 3.04
C ASN A 22 8.10 -13.40 4.02
N THR A 23 8.43 -12.16 4.41
CA THR A 23 7.52 -11.34 5.22
C THR A 23 6.20 -11.19 4.50
N HIS A 24 5.10 -11.38 5.23
CA HIS A 24 3.76 -11.01 4.78
C HIS A 24 3.00 -10.39 5.95
N THR A 25 2.80 -9.07 5.89
CA THR A 25 2.08 -8.31 6.92
C THR A 25 0.91 -7.58 6.28
N VAL A 26 -0.22 -7.57 6.98
CA VAL A 26 -1.43 -6.88 6.53
C VAL A 26 -1.97 -5.98 7.63
N LEU A 27 -2.14 -4.69 7.33
CA LEU A 27 -2.81 -3.71 8.19
C LEU A 27 -4.18 -3.42 7.61
N TYR A 28 -5.23 -3.79 8.34
CA TYR A 28 -6.62 -3.51 7.97
C TYR A 28 -7.06 -2.16 8.53
N LEU A 29 -7.73 -1.36 7.70
CA LEU A 29 -8.43 -0.15 8.14
C LEU A 29 -9.91 -0.46 8.42
N PRO A 30 -10.62 0.41 9.17
CA PRO A 30 -12.06 0.31 9.32
C PRO A 30 -12.81 0.35 7.98
N ASN A 31 -14.11 0.06 8.02
CA ASN A 31 -14.99 0.32 6.89
C ASN A 31 -15.31 1.81 6.80
N PHE A 32 -15.33 2.32 5.57
CA PHE A 32 -15.70 3.67 5.21
C PHE A 32 -16.99 3.66 4.41
N ASP A 33 -17.86 4.60 4.75
CA ASP A 33 -19.12 4.82 4.05
C ASP A 33 -18.93 5.93 3.00
N LEU A 34 -18.86 5.55 1.73
CA LEU A 34 -18.67 6.47 0.59
C LEU A 34 -19.97 6.59 -0.25
N ARG A 35 -21.13 6.29 0.34
CA ARG A 35 -22.43 6.27 -0.39
C ARG A 35 -22.81 7.60 -1.01
N GLU A 36 -22.35 8.70 -0.43
CA GLU A 36 -22.68 10.03 -0.93
C GLU A 36 -21.93 10.31 -2.22
N ALA A 37 -22.61 10.98 -3.16
CA ALA A 37 -22.00 11.42 -4.40
C ALA A 37 -20.94 12.48 -4.08
N GLY A 38 -19.69 12.25 -4.51
CA GLY A 38 -18.61 13.16 -4.14
C GLY A 38 -17.26 12.86 -4.78
N ILE A 39 -16.32 13.74 -4.48
CA ILE A 39 -14.91 13.54 -4.79
C ILE A 39 -14.23 12.99 -3.55
N TYR A 40 -13.66 11.79 -3.69
CA TYR A 40 -12.97 11.11 -2.59
C TYR A 40 -11.47 10.98 -2.92
N GLU A 41 -10.64 11.20 -1.91
CA GLU A 41 -9.19 11.02 -1.98
C GLU A 41 -8.75 10.09 -0.86
N PHE A 42 -7.96 9.07 -1.20
CA PHE A 42 -7.22 8.29 -0.22
C PHE A 42 -5.82 8.89 -0.11
N SER A 43 -5.37 9.21 1.10
CA SER A 43 -4.00 9.66 1.32
C SER A 43 -3.39 9.11 2.60
N PHE A 44 -2.06 8.94 2.57
CA PHE A 44 -1.27 8.56 3.73
C PHE A 44 0.14 9.14 3.61
N TYR A 45 0.82 9.29 4.74
CA TYR A 45 2.24 9.59 4.75
C TYR A 45 3.04 8.29 4.86
N GLY A 46 4.04 8.12 4.01
CA GLY A 46 4.92 6.96 4.01
C GLY A 46 6.39 7.37 4.07
N LYS A 47 7.18 6.54 4.76
CA LYS A 47 8.64 6.53 4.75
C LYS A 47 9.06 5.07 4.85
N PHE A 48 9.83 4.58 3.89
CA PHE A 48 10.15 3.15 3.76
C PHE A 48 11.49 2.94 3.07
N ASP A 49 12.13 1.82 3.38
CA ASP A 49 13.37 1.35 2.78
C ASP A 49 13.16 -0.12 2.41
N LEU A 50 13.05 -0.41 1.11
CA LEU A 50 12.62 -1.69 0.56
C LEU A 50 13.57 -2.05 -0.57
N ASP A 51 13.91 -3.34 -0.71
CA ASP A 51 14.70 -3.77 -1.85
C ASP A 51 13.95 -3.51 -3.17
N THR A 52 14.67 -3.01 -4.16
CA THR A 52 14.08 -2.35 -5.31
C THR A 52 13.49 -3.35 -6.29
N GLY A 53 12.16 -3.40 -6.34
CA GLY A 53 11.40 -4.23 -7.26
C GLY A 53 11.09 -5.64 -6.76
N THR A 54 11.82 -6.11 -5.75
CA THR A 54 11.68 -7.41 -5.08
C THR A 54 10.71 -7.32 -3.91
N ASP A 55 10.97 -6.39 -2.99
CA ASP A 55 10.14 -6.12 -1.83
C ASP A 55 9.14 -4.99 -2.08
N GLY A 56 8.04 -5.02 -1.35
CA GLY A 56 7.06 -3.97 -1.51
C GLY A 56 5.91 -3.94 -0.53
N PHE A 57 5.11 -2.89 -0.67
CA PHE A 57 3.75 -2.88 -0.16
C PHE A 57 2.80 -2.25 -1.16
N ARG A 58 1.51 -2.56 -1.04
CA ARG A 58 0.45 -1.91 -1.81
C ARG A 58 -0.78 -1.68 -0.97
N VAL A 59 -1.65 -0.79 -1.44
CA VAL A 59 -2.97 -0.60 -0.83
C VAL A 59 -3.98 -1.40 -1.65
N GLU A 60 -4.84 -2.12 -0.95
CA GLU A 60 -5.96 -2.83 -1.55
C GLU A 60 -7.26 -2.35 -0.93
N TYR A 61 -8.35 -2.50 -1.67
CA TYR A 61 -9.69 -2.18 -1.20
C TYR A 61 -10.66 -3.34 -1.40
N SER A 62 -11.74 -3.34 -0.62
CA SER A 62 -12.84 -4.29 -0.71
C SER A 62 -14.16 -3.54 -0.68
N LYS A 63 -15.15 -4.04 -1.42
CA LYS A 63 -16.54 -3.56 -1.42
C LYS A 63 -17.52 -4.56 -0.79
N ASP A 64 -17.02 -5.65 -0.21
CA ASP A 64 -17.82 -6.85 0.09
C ASP A 64 -17.57 -7.48 1.47
N GLY A 65 -17.14 -6.69 2.47
CA GLY A 65 -16.83 -7.27 3.79
C GLY A 65 -15.38 -7.71 3.96
N GLY A 66 -14.51 -7.46 2.98
CA GLY A 66 -13.17 -8.03 2.95
C GLY A 66 -13.15 -9.47 2.46
N GLN A 67 -14.21 -9.95 1.80
CA GLN A 67 -14.25 -11.28 1.17
C GLN A 67 -13.37 -11.34 -0.08
N SER A 68 -13.35 -10.25 -0.86
CA SER A 68 -12.43 -10.06 -1.98
C SER A 68 -11.72 -8.71 -1.88
N TRP A 69 -10.53 -8.64 -2.48
CA TRP A 69 -9.64 -7.48 -2.42
C TRP A 69 -9.08 -7.16 -3.81
N GLU A 70 -9.15 -5.89 -4.17
CA GLU A 70 -8.66 -5.34 -5.43
C GLU A 70 -7.50 -4.37 -5.15
N ILE A 71 -6.56 -4.23 -6.10
CA ILE A 71 -5.46 -3.27 -5.98
C ILE A 71 -6.03 -1.86 -6.09
N LEU A 72 -5.72 -1.00 -5.12
CA LEU A 72 -6.11 0.40 -5.17
C LEU A 72 -5.15 1.18 -6.09
N GLY A 73 -5.63 1.56 -7.27
CA GLY A 73 -4.84 2.23 -8.30
C GLY A 73 -4.27 1.26 -9.35
N ASN A 74 -3.96 1.79 -10.53
CA ASN A 74 -3.71 1.01 -11.74
C ASN A 74 -2.46 1.45 -12.54
N GLY A 75 -1.54 2.18 -11.91
CA GLY A 75 -0.38 2.70 -12.60
C GLY A 75 0.71 3.22 -11.69
N VAL A 76 1.90 3.34 -12.29
CA VAL A 76 3.03 4.09 -11.70
C VAL A 76 2.78 5.58 -11.93
N THR A 77 2.71 6.35 -10.85
CA THR A 77 2.49 7.79 -10.91
C THR A 77 3.35 8.50 -9.87
N GLN A 78 3.55 9.81 -10.02
CA GLN A 78 4.41 10.58 -9.12
C GLN A 78 3.98 10.53 -7.65
N ASN A 79 2.68 10.36 -7.36
CA ASN A 79 2.11 10.51 -6.01
C ASN A 79 1.44 9.22 -5.47
N TRP A 80 1.63 8.09 -6.14
CA TRP A 80 1.08 6.79 -5.72
C TRP A 80 2.14 5.71 -5.92
N TYR A 81 1.86 4.61 -6.63
CA TYR A 81 2.86 3.57 -6.89
C TYR A 81 4.05 4.07 -7.68
N ASN A 82 5.24 3.56 -7.33
CA ASN A 82 6.50 3.88 -7.97
C ASN A 82 7.10 2.69 -8.75
N THR A 83 6.45 1.52 -8.69
CA THR A 83 6.98 0.28 -9.25
C THR A 83 5.89 -0.50 -9.98
N PHE A 84 6.25 -1.07 -11.14
CA PHE A 84 5.46 -2.05 -11.90
C PHE A 84 6.27 -3.34 -12.02
N ASN A 85 5.68 -4.48 -11.63
CA ASN A 85 6.34 -5.77 -11.81
C ASN A 85 6.10 -6.31 -13.23
N GLY A 86 7.05 -6.08 -14.13
CA GLY A 86 7.01 -6.63 -15.49
C GLY A 86 7.73 -7.95 -15.68
N VAL A 87 8.49 -8.44 -14.70
CA VAL A 87 9.51 -9.49 -14.92
C VAL A 87 9.67 -10.52 -13.80
N LEU A 88 9.43 -10.18 -12.54
CA LEU A 88 9.70 -11.05 -11.40
C LEU A 88 8.50 -11.94 -11.10
N VAL A 89 8.62 -13.24 -11.34
CA VAL A 89 7.56 -14.22 -11.01
C VAL A 89 7.48 -14.47 -9.50
N ASN A 90 8.62 -14.41 -8.81
CA ASN A 90 8.74 -14.73 -7.37
C ASN A 90 8.95 -13.48 -6.50
N GLY A 91 8.67 -12.28 -7.01
CA GLY A 91 8.74 -11.05 -6.20
C GLY A 91 7.56 -10.93 -5.22
N ALA A 92 7.59 -9.88 -4.39
CA ALA A 92 6.55 -9.57 -3.40
C ALA A 92 5.11 -9.57 -3.98
N PHE A 93 4.94 -9.16 -5.24
CA PHE A 93 3.65 -9.13 -5.92
C PHE A 93 3.69 -9.76 -7.30
N PRO A 94 2.57 -10.32 -7.81
CA PRO A 94 2.52 -10.99 -9.10
C PRO A 94 2.93 -10.11 -10.29
N LEU A 95 3.28 -10.75 -11.40
CA LEU A 95 3.48 -10.08 -12.68
C LEU A 95 2.29 -9.20 -13.06
N ASN A 96 2.59 -8.11 -13.78
CA ASN A 96 1.65 -7.13 -14.28
C ASN A 96 0.86 -6.40 -13.18
N THR A 97 1.47 -6.21 -12.00
CA THR A 97 0.86 -5.45 -10.89
C THR A 97 1.73 -4.28 -10.45
N TYR A 98 1.11 -3.35 -9.69
CA TYR A 98 1.72 -2.11 -9.21
C TYR A 98 1.81 -2.11 -7.69
N PHE A 99 2.88 -1.50 -7.17
CA PHE A 99 3.15 -1.44 -5.74
C PHE A 99 4.18 -0.34 -5.42
N PHE A 100 4.34 -0.07 -4.13
CA PHE A 100 5.43 0.73 -3.59
C PHE A 100 6.62 -0.18 -3.31
N SER A 101 7.78 0.22 -3.80
CA SER A 101 9.08 -0.39 -3.51
C SER A 101 10.12 0.72 -3.46
N LYS A 102 11.41 0.39 -3.34
CA LYS A 102 12.53 1.33 -3.30
C LYS A 102 12.50 2.26 -2.07
N ARG A 103 13.66 2.78 -1.72
CA ARG A 103 13.81 3.76 -0.63
C ARG A 103 13.07 5.08 -0.87
N VAL A 104 12.28 5.48 0.12
CA VAL A 104 11.72 6.83 0.34
C VAL A 104 12.18 7.31 1.72
N SER A 105 13.20 8.17 1.74
CA SER A 105 13.93 8.54 2.97
C SER A 105 13.28 9.66 3.79
N GLN A 106 12.37 10.42 3.20
CA GLN A 106 11.60 11.49 3.83
C GLN A 106 10.13 11.10 3.90
N TRP A 107 9.45 11.52 4.95
CA TRP A 107 8.00 11.42 5.01
C TRP A 107 7.36 12.10 3.80
N THR A 108 6.69 11.29 2.98
CA THR A 108 6.10 11.73 1.73
C THR A 108 4.61 11.44 1.76
N GLN A 109 3.79 12.41 1.38
CA GLN A 109 2.35 12.19 1.23
C GLN A 109 2.08 11.50 -0.11
N PHE A 110 1.43 10.35 -0.05
CA PHE A 110 0.90 9.65 -1.21
C PHE A 110 -0.61 9.85 -1.24
N LYS A 111 -1.15 10.08 -2.43
CA LYS A 111 -2.58 10.35 -2.62
C LYS A 111 -3.10 9.82 -3.94
N LEU A 112 -4.34 9.33 -3.91
CA LEU A 112 -5.03 8.81 -5.08
C LEU A 112 -6.48 9.28 -5.06
N ASN A 113 -6.97 9.72 -6.22
CA ASN A 113 -8.41 9.90 -6.41
C ASN A 113 -9.10 8.53 -6.39
N ILE A 114 -10.08 8.38 -5.51
CA ILE A 114 -10.86 7.15 -5.33
C ILE A 114 -12.35 7.42 -5.57
N SER A 115 -12.68 8.46 -6.34
CA SER A 115 -14.07 8.83 -6.66
C SER A 115 -14.83 7.71 -7.38
N ASN A 116 -14.13 6.75 -7.99
CA ASN A 116 -14.72 5.54 -8.56
C ASN A 116 -15.36 4.59 -7.51
N LEU A 117 -15.12 4.84 -6.21
CA LEU A 117 -15.74 4.14 -5.10
C LEU A 117 -16.95 4.92 -4.52
N SER A 118 -17.30 6.08 -5.09
CA SER A 118 -18.49 6.83 -4.69
C SER A 118 -19.75 6.01 -4.98
N GLY A 119 -20.67 5.99 -4.02
CA GLY A 119 -21.90 5.18 -4.05
C GLY A 119 -21.79 3.88 -3.26
N ASP A 120 -20.59 3.44 -2.89
CA ASP A 120 -20.39 2.25 -2.07
C ASP A 120 -20.42 2.58 -0.57
N SER A 121 -21.34 1.97 0.17
CA SER A 121 -21.50 2.18 1.62
C SER A 121 -20.59 1.28 2.47
N PHE A 122 -19.84 0.38 1.84
CA PHE A 122 -19.05 -0.64 2.51
C PHE A 122 -17.67 -0.76 1.85
N VAL A 123 -16.83 0.26 2.03
CA VAL A 123 -15.48 0.27 1.45
C VAL A 123 -14.44 0.05 2.55
N ALA A 124 -13.71 -1.07 2.48
CA ALA A 124 -12.59 -1.36 3.37
C ALA A 124 -11.27 -1.13 2.63
N PHE A 125 -10.21 -0.78 3.36
CA PHE A 125 -8.86 -0.68 2.82
C PHE A 125 -7.88 -1.51 3.66
N ARG A 126 -6.80 -1.97 3.03
CA ARG A 126 -5.68 -2.59 3.74
C ARG A 126 -4.35 -2.24 3.09
N PHE A 127 -3.31 -2.16 3.92
CA PHE A 127 -1.93 -2.18 3.44
C PHE A 127 -1.44 -3.62 3.46
N VAL A 128 -0.94 -4.12 2.33
CA VAL A 128 -0.31 -5.43 2.22
C VAL A 128 1.17 -5.21 1.98
N CYS A 129 2.01 -5.64 2.91
CA CYS A 129 3.47 -5.61 2.78
C CYS A 129 3.99 -7.03 2.59
N LYS A 130 4.83 -7.22 1.59
CA LYS A 130 5.43 -8.50 1.23
C LYS A 130 6.91 -8.32 0.90
N ALA A 131 7.72 -9.28 1.34
CA ALA A 131 9.07 -9.46 0.85
C ALA A 131 9.15 -10.71 -0.01
N ASP A 132 10.10 -10.75 -0.94
CA ASP A 132 10.37 -11.97 -1.71
C ASP A 132 11.08 -13.04 -0.85
N ASP A 133 11.55 -14.13 -1.48
CA ASP A 133 12.23 -15.21 -0.78
C ASP A 133 13.72 -14.96 -0.52
N VAL A 134 14.26 -13.79 -0.90
CA VAL A 134 15.69 -13.46 -0.80
C VAL A 134 15.88 -12.05 -0.22
N GLY A 135 16.31 -11.99 1.04
CA GLY A 135 16.65 -10.73 1.71
C GLY A 135 18.06 -10.22 1.41
#